data_AF-A0AAW0FF21-F1
#
_entry.id   AF-A0AAW0FF21-F1
#
_cell.length_a   1.000
_cell.length_b   1.000
_cell.length_c   1.000
_cell.angle_alpha   90.00
_cell.angle_beta   90.00
_cell.angle_gamma   90.00
#
_symmetry.space_group_name_H-M   'P 1'
#
loop_
_entity.id
_entity.type
_entity.pdbx_description
1 polymer ?
#
loop_
_entity_poly.entity_id
_entity_poly.type
_entity_poly.pdbx_seq_one_letter_code
_entity_poly.pdbx_strand_id
1 'polypeptide(L)'
;MISEGIPNHILALNYINDKDITVFVDIILFEKLLPFEVNTIKRVDRLAHFYSSLSDKSKASFTAICKRQQKQADALQHLISLGEEYAKLTSTNDSITNKENIKQTRKSSDDDDDALSVEARKTTIINKLEKIMKWISSINDYL
;
A
#
# COMPACT_ATOMS: atom_id res chain seq x y z
N MET A 1 17.14 24.65 -11.47
CA MET A 1 16.47 24.26 -12.73
C MET A 1 16.80 22.79 -12.98
N ILE A 2 15.84 21.94 -13.36
CA ILE A 2 16.13 20.54 -13.67
C ILE A 2 16.89 20.52 -15.00
N SER A 3 18.10 19.95 -15.05
CA SER A 3 18.88 19.88 -16.30
C SER A 3 18.12 19.09 -17.36
N GLU A 4 18.03 19.66 -18.56
CA GLU A 4 17.39 19.01 -19.70
C GLU A 4 18.05 17.64 -19.95
N GLY A 5 17.23 16.59 -20.01
CA GLY A 5 17.70 15.22 -20.22
C GLY A 5 17.82 14.34 -18.97
N ILE A 6 18.11 14.87 -17.78
CA ILE A 6 18.24 14.04 -16.56
C ILE A 6 16.95 13.26 -16.26
N PRO A 7 15.76 13.89 -16.23
CA PRO A 7 14.49 13.18 -16.04
C PRO A 7 14.25 12.05 -17.04
N ASN A 8 14.63 12.27 -18.30
CA ASN A 8 14.43 11.29 -19.37
C ASN A 8 15.28 10.03 -19.14
N HIS A 9 16.55 10.20 -18.77
CA HIS A 9 17.42 9.07 -18.49
C HIS A 9 16.96 8.29 -17.26
N ILE A 10 16.56 8.99 -16.20
CA ILE A 10 16.06 8.35 -14.96
C ILE A 10 14.78 7.55 -15.25
N LEU A 11 13.79 8.15 -15.92
CA LEU A 11 12.53 7.47 -16.23
C LEU A 11 12.69 6.33 -17.24
N ALA A 12 13.74 6.35 -18.06
CA ALA A 12 14.05 5.26 -18.97
C ALA A 12 14.54 3.99 -18.24
N LEU A 13 15.07 4.12 -17.03
CA LEU A 13 15.54 2.96 -16.24
C LEU A 13 14.40 2.03 -15.84
N ASN A 14 13.16 2.51 -15.76
CA ASN A 14 11.97 1.68 -15.50
C ASN A 14 11.73 0.61 -16.58
N TYR A 15 12.28 0.78 -17.79
CA TYR A 15 12.16 -0.23 -18.86
C TYR A 15 13.13 -1.40 -18.71
N ILE A 16 14.07 -1.34 -17.77
CA ILE A 16 15.01 -2.43 -17.49
C ILE A 16 14.31 -3.57 -16.72
N ASN A 17 13.11 -3.31 -16.18
CA ASN A 17 12.30 -4.26 -15.41
C ASN A 17 13.09 -4.93 -14.26
N ASP A 18 13.87 -4.10 -13.55
CA ASP A 18 14.57 -4.48 -12.34
C ASP A 18 13.92 -3.78 -11.14
N LYS A 19 13.63 -4.55 -10.08
CA LYS A 19 12.88 -4.08 -8.91
C LYS A 19 13.65 -3.03 -8.12
N ASP A 20 14.94 -3.24 -7.92
CA ASP A 20 15.78 -2.35 -7.14
C ASP A 20 15.97 -1.03 -7.89
N ILE A 21 16.15 -1.11 -9.21
CA ILE A 21 16.18 0.06 -10.09
C ILE A 21 14.85 0.81 -10.04
N THR A 22 13.72 0.11 -10.15
CA THR A 22 12.39 0.73 -10.11
C THR A 22 12.15 1.49 -8.81
N VAL A 23 12.52 0.88 -7.67
CA VAL A 23 12.45 1.53 -6.36
C VAL A 23 13.37 2.75 -6.29
N PHE A 24 14.59 2.64 -6.81
CA PHE A 24 15.53 3.74 -6.82
C PHE A 24 15.07 4.92 -7.70
N VAL A 25 14.45 4.63 -8.85
CA VAL A 25 13.80 5.63 -9.71
C VAL A 25 12.69 6.34 -8.96
N ASP A 26 11.83 5.59 -8.23
CA ASP A 26 10.75 6.19 -7.44
C ASP A 26 11.29 7.12 -6.34
N ILE A 27 12.32 6.68 -5.61
CA ILE A 27 12.98 7.51 -4.58
C ILE A 27 13.54 8.78 -5.21
N ILE A 28 14.32 8.70 -6.29
CA ILE A 28 14.89 9.89 -6.95
C ILE A 28 13.78 10.81 -7.47
N LEU A 29 12.72 10.24 -8.05
CA LEU A 29 11.60 10.99 -8.58
C LEU A 29 10.94 11.84 -7.49
N PHE A 30 10.64 11.26 -6.33
CA PHE A 30 9.90 11.97 -5.26
C PHE A 30 10.77 12.64 -4.20
N GLU A 31 12.09 12.39 -4.16
CA GLU A 31 12.99 13.11 -3.26
C GLU A 31 13.74 14.25 -3.97
N LYS A 32 14.09 14.08 -5.24
CA LYS A 32 15.00 15.00 -5.96
C LYS A 32 14.32 15.72 -7.10
N LEU A 33 13.54 15.04 -7.94
CA LEU A 33 12.94 15.65 -9.13
C LEU A 33 11.65 16.40 -8.80
N LEU A 34 10.76 15.77 -8.05
CA LEU A 34 9.44 16.25 -7.61
C LEU A 34 9.30 16.08 -6.08
N PRO A 35 10.09 16.80 -5.27
CA PRO A 35 10.02 16.71 -3.82
C PRO A 35 8.67 17.16 -3.28
N PHE A 36 8.30 16.61 -2.13
CA PHE A 36 7.14 17.06 -1.37
C PHE A 36 7.30 18.52 -0.97
N GLU A 37 6.52 19.38 -1.62
CA GLU A 37 6.49 20.82 -1.41
C GLU A 37 5.11 21.21 -0.87
N VAL A 38 5.10 21.94 0.25
CA VAL A 38 3.87 22.38 0.92
C VAL A 38 3.15 23.43 0.08
N ASN A 39 3.91 24.31 -0.58
CA ASN A 39 3.34 25.34 -1.43
C ASN A 39 2.82 24.75 -2.76
N THR A 40 1.50 24.77 -2.93
CA THR A 40 0.83 24.24 -4.13
C THR A 40 1.30 24.89 -5.43
N ILE A 41 1.52 26.21 -5.47
CA ILE A 41 1.96 26.91 -6.68
C ILE A 41 3.34 26.41 -7.10
N LYS A 42 4.30 26.36 -6.17
CA LYS A 42 5.66 25.86 -6.43
C LYS A 42 5.65 24.39 -6.87
N ARG A 43 4.80 23.56 -6.26
CA ARG A 43 4.66 22.13 -6.60
C ARG A 43 4.15 21.95 -8.02
N VAL A 44 3.09 22.68 -8.40
CA VAL A 44 2.48 22.60 -9.73
C VAL A 44 3.40 23.16 -10.80
N ASP A 45 4.04 24.31 -10.54
CA ASP A 45 5.02 24.92 -11.45
C ASP A 45 6.18 23.96 -11.76
N ARG A 46 6.74 23.33 -10.71
CA ARG A 46 7.80 22.33 -10.86
C ARG A 46 7.35 21.10 -11.62
N LEU A 47 6.14 20.60 -11.36
CA LEU A 47 5.58 19.47 -12.08
C LEU A 47 5.37 19.78 -13.57
N ALA A 48 4.85 20.97 -13.88
CA ALA A 48 4.66 21.42 -15.25
C ALA A 48 5.99 21.53 -16.01
N HIS A 49 7.01 22.13 -15.38
CA HIS A 49 8.37 22.21 -15.94
C HIS A 49 9.03 20.83 -16.10
N PHE A 50 8.87 19.94 -15.13
CA PHE A 50 9.36 18.56 -15.23
C PHE A 50 8.71 17.85 -16.42
N TYR A 51 7.37 17.87 -16.50
CA TYR A 51 6.63 17.15 -17.52
C TYR A 51 6.85 17.70 -18.94
N SER A 52 7.03 19.02 -19.09
CA SER A 52 7.33 19.63 -20.39
C SER A 52 8.69 19.22 -20.94
N SER A 53 9.64 18.87 -20.08
CA SER A 53 10.98 18.39 -20.47
C SER A 53 11.05 16.91 -20.87
N LEU A 54 9.94 16.16 -20.70
CA LEU A 54 9.90 14.73 -20.97
C LEU A 54 9.68 14.41 -22.45
N SER A 55 10.41 13.42 -22.96
CA SER A 55 10.10 12.74 -24.21
C SER A 55 8.83 11.89 -24.08
N ASP A 56 8.24 11.49 -25.19
CA ASP A 56 7.02 10.68 -25.19
C ASP A 56 7.21 9.33 -24.48
N LYS A 57 8.38 8.71 -24.63
CA LYS A 57 8.75 7.50 -23.89
C LYS A 57 8.76 7.75 -22.38
N SER A 58 9.37 8.84 -21.94
CA SER A 58 9.42 9.18 -20.51
C SER A 58 8.06 9.59 -19.95
N LYS A 59 7.20 10.25 -20.74
CA LYS A 59 5.80 10.54 -20.35
C LYS A 59 5.00 9.25 -20.14
N ALA A 60 5.20 8.24 -21.01
CA ALA A 60 4.59 6.94 -20.84
C ALA A 60 5.07 6.25 -19.55
N SER A 61 6.38 6.25 -19.30
CA SER A 61 6.96 5.73 -18.04
C SER A 61 6.39 6.45 -16.81
N PHE A 62 6.37 7.79 -16.82
CA PHE A 62 5.81 8.59 -15.72
C PHE A 62 4.31 8.28 -15.50
N THR A 63 3.54 8.14 -16.57
CA THR A 63 2.12 7.76 -16.47
C THR A 63 1.95 6.37 -15.87
N ALA A 64 2.82 5.42 -16.22
CA ALA A 64 2.80 4.08 -15.64
C ALA A 64 3.14 4.10 -14.14
N ILE A 65 4.09 4.93 -13.70
CA ILE A 65 4.39 5.15 -12.27
C ILE A 65 3.14 5.67 -11.55
N CYS A 66 2.49 6.71 -12.07
CA CYS A 66 1.27 7.25 -11.46
C CYS A 66 0.14 6.20 -11.35
N LYS A 67 -0.03 5.35 -12.38
CA LYS A 67 -1.00 4.25 -12.33
C LYS A 67 -0.61 3.19 -11.29
N ARG A 68 0.68 2.87 -11.15
CA ARG A 68 1.17 1.96 -10.11
C ARG A 68 0.89 2.52 -8.72
N GLN A 69 1.11 3.82 -8.50
CA GLN A 69 0.81 4.48 -7.23
C GLN A 69 -0.66 4.37 -6.82
N GLN A 70 -1.59 4.55 -7.77
CA GLN A 70 -3.03 4.37 -7.50
C GLN A 70 -3.33 2.94 -7.03
N LYS A 71 -2.82 1.93 -7.74
CA LYS A 71 -2.99 0.52 -7.36
C LYS A 71 -2.37 0.21 -5.98
N GLN A 72 -1.22 0.80 -5.68
CA GLN A 72 -0.57 0.66 -4.37
C GLN A 72 -1.42 1.30 -3.26
N ALA A 73 -1.99 2.48 -3.51
CA ALA A 73 -2.88 3.15 -2.56
C ALA A 73 -4.12 2.29 -2.25
N ASP A 74 -4.75 1.70 -3.27
CA ASP A 74 -5.90 0.81 -3.08
C ASP A 74 -5.54 -0.41 -2.23
N ALA A 75 -4.39 -1.03 -2.50
CA ALA A 75 -3.92 -2.19 -1.74
C ALA A 75 -3.56 -1.84 -0.28
N LEU A 76 -2.92 -0.70 -0.05
CA LEU A 76 -2.62 -0.21 1.29
C LEU A 76 -3.90 0.14 2.06
N GLN A 77 -4.89 0.73 1.39
CA GLN A 77 -6.19 1.00 2.01
C GLN A 77 -6.89 -0.29 2.44
N HIS A 78 -6.87 -1.32 1.58
CA HIS A 78 -7.44 -2.63 1.92
C HIS A 78 -6.65 -3.31 3.05
N LEU A 79 -5.33 -3.19 3.08
CA LEU A 79 -4.48 -3.67 4.17
C LEU A 79 -4.89 -3.06 5.51
N ILE A 80 -5.08 -1.75 5.56
CA ILE A 80 -5.53 -1.03 6.76
C ILE A 80 -6.91 -1.54 7.19
N SER A 81 -7.87 -1.64 6.27
CA SER A 81 -9.22 -2.12 6.58
C SER A 81 -9.23 -3.54 7.17
N LEU A 82 -8.41 -4.46 6.65
CA LEU A 82 -8.27 -5.80 7.21
C LEU A 82 -7.61 -5.78 8.60
N GLY A 83 -6.62 -4.91 8.82
CA GLY A 83 -6.01 -4.70 10.13
C GLY A 83 -7.01 -4.21 11.18
N GLU A 84 -7.86 -3.26 10.81
CA GLU A 84 -8.94 -2.75 11.67
C GLU A 84 -9.99 -3.84 11.97
N GLU A 85 -10.37 -4.64 10.97
CA GLU A 85 -11.29 -5.77 11.14
C GLU A 85 -10.72 -6.80 12.12
N TYR A 86 -9.44 -7.15 11.95
CA TYR A 86 -8.74 -8.07 12.85
C TYR A 86 -8.70 -7.52 14.29
N ALA A 87 -8.33 -6.24 14.46
CA ALA A 87 -8.25 -5.61 15.78
C ALA A 87 -9.60 -5.60 16.52
N LYS A 88 -10.71 -5.38 15.81
CA LYS A 88 -12.07 -5.43 16.37
C LYS A 88 -12.40 -6.83 16.90
N LEU A 89 -12.05 -7.88 16.14
CA LEU A 89 -12.30 -9.26 16.56
C LEU A 89 -11.49 -9.63 17.82
N THR A 90 -10.24 -9.17 17.92
CA THR A 90 -9.41 -9.38 19.11
C THR A 90 -9.98 -8.64 20.34
N SER A 91 -10.34 -7.37 20.17
CA SER A 91 -10.89 -6.54 21.26
C SER A 91 -12.24 -7.04 21.78
N THR A 92 -13.05 -7.63 20.90
CA THR A 92 -14.35 -8.21 21.28
C THR A 92 -14.15 -9.48 22.11
N ASN A 93 -13.16 -10.31 21.76
CA ASN A 93 -12.84 -11.54 22.46
C ASN A 93 -12.31 -11.29 23.90
N ASP A 94 -11.52 -10.24 24.09
CA ASP A 94 -11.01 -9.84 25.42
C ASP A 94 -12.12 -9.32 26.36
N SER A 95 -13.20 -8.80 25.79
CA SER A 95 -14.37 -8.32 26.56
C SER A 95 -15.35 -9.45 26.93
N ILE A 96 -15.38 -10.54 26.15
CA ILE A 96 -16.17 -11.75 26.43
C ILE A 96 -15.46 -12.56 27.53
N THR A 97 -14.17 -12.84 27.36
CA THR A 97 -13.35 -13.59 28.33
C THR A 97 -13.25 -12.92 29.71
N ASN A 98 -13.20 -11.58 29.78
CA ASN A 98 -13.20 -10.88 31.08
C ASN A 98 -14.57 -10.86 31.79
N LYS A 99 -15.69 -11.02 31.07
CA LYS A 99 -17.03 -11.14 31.69
C LYS A 99 -17.32 -12.54 32.20
N GLU A 100 -16.71 -13.57 31.61
CA GLU A 100 -16.90 -14.97 32.01
C GLU A 100 -16.20 -15.33 33.33
N ASN A 101 -15.10 -14.65 33.68
CA ASN A 101 -14.43 -14.85 34.97
C ASN A 101 -15.26 -14.36 36.18
N ILE A 102 -16.41 -13.72 35.98
CA ILE A 102 -17.35 -13.33 37.06
C ILE A 102 -18.56 -14.30 37.15
N LYS A 103 -18.77 -15.20 36.18
CA LYS A 103 -19.90 -16.15 36.16
C LYS A 103 -19.43 -17.60 36.02
N GLN A 104 -18.68 -18.10 37.00
CA GLN A 104 -18.59 -19.55 37.20
C GLN A 104 -19.93 -20.09 37.74
N THR A 105 -20.87 -20.41 36.87
CA THR A 105 -21.71 -21.64 36.93
C THR A 105 -22.69 -21.67 35.76
N ARG A 106 -22.33 -22.42 34.71
CA ARG A 106 -23.15 -23.25 33.79
C ARG A 106 -22.50 -23.22 32.41
N LYS A 107 -21.90 -24.35 32.04
CA LYS A 107 -21.35 -24.61 30.71
C LYS A 107 -22.54 -24.79 29.77
N SER A 108 -22.78 -23.82 28.88
CA SER A 108 -23.69 -23.91 27.74
C SER A 108 -22.89 -24.25 26.48
N SER A 109 -23.45 -25.08 25.61
CA SER A 109 -22.86 -25.52 24.34
C SER A 109 -22.67 -24.41 23.30
N ASP A 110 -23.31 -23.25 23.50
CA ASP A 110 -23.38 -22.18 22.50
C ASP A 110 -22.13 -21.28 22.47
N ASP A 111 -21.34 -21.25 23.56
CA ASP A 111 -20.16 -20.36 23.68
C ASP A 111 -18.93 -20.91 22.93
N ASP A 112 -18.79 -22.24 22.81
CA ASP A 112 -17.72 -22.89 22.03
C ASP A 112 -17.91 -22.63 20.52
N ASP A 113 -19.16 -22.59 20.03
CA ASP A 113 -19.48 -22.35 18.61
C ASP A 113 -19.18 -20.90 18.17
N ASP A 114 -19.39 -19.91 19.04
CA ASP A 114 -19.07 -18.50 18.71
C ASP A 114 -17.56 -18.23 18.74
N ALA A 115 -16.81 -18.85 19.68
CA ALA A 115 -15.35 -18.79 19.70
C ALA A 115 -14.72 -19.44 18.45
N LEU A 116 -15.23 -20.61 18.03
CA LEU A 116 -14.84 -21.28 16.79
C LEU A 116 -15.15 -20.42 15.55
N SER A 117 -16.29 -19.69 15.56
CA SER A 117 -16.68 -18.75 14.51
C SER A 117 -15.76 -17.52 14.42
N VAL A 118 -15.34 -16.96 15.56
CA VAL A 118 -14.40 -15.83 15.61
C VAL A 118 -13.01 -16.22 15.11
N GLU A 119 -12.48 -17.37 15.51
CA GLU A 119 -11.18 -17.86 15.04
C GLU A 119 -11.19 -18.19 13.53
N ALA A 120 -12.30 -18.72 13.01
CA ALA A 120 -12.48 -18.92 11.56
C ALA A 120 -12.45 -17.59 10.79
N ARG A 121 -13.06 -16.53 11.35
CA ARG A 121 -13.02 -15.17 10.75
C ARG A 121 -11.61 -14.57 10.79
N LYS A 122 -10.90 -14.70 11.92
CA LYS A 122 -9.49 -14.27 12.03
C LYS A 122 -8.60 -14.97 11.00
N THR A 123 -8.72 -16.29 10.88
CA THR A 123 -7.99 -17.09 9.89
C THR A 123 -8.30 -16.62 8.46
N THR A 124 -9.56 -16.30 8.18
CA THR A 124 -9.97 -15.74 6.88
C THR A 124 -9.31 -14.40 6.59
N ILE A 125 -9.24 -13.51 7.57
CA ILE A 125 -8.56 -12.21 7.43
C ILE A 125 -7.06 -12.40 7.20
N ILE A 126 -6.41 -13.28 7.96
CA ILE A 126 -4.98 -13.59 7.78
C ILE A 126 -4.72 -14.10 6.35
N ASN A 127 -5.54 -15.02 5.84
CA ASN A 127 -5.41 -15.52 4.47
C ASN A 127 -5.58 -14.39 3.42
N LYS A 128 -6.43 -13.40 3.68
CA LYS A 128 -6.56 -12.22 2.79
C LYS A 128 -5.33 -11.31 2.89
N LEU A 129 -4.81 -11.09 4.09
CA LEU A 129 -3.58 -10.31 4.33
C LEU A 129 -2.39 -10.92 3.59
N GLU A 130 -2.19 -12.25 3.67
CA GLU A 130 -1.12 -12.94 2.96
C GLU A 130 -1.21 -12.75 1.43
N LYS A 131 -2.42 -12.81 0.87
CA LYS A 131 -2.65 -12.55 -0.56
C LYS A 131 -2.27 -11.13 -0.95
N ILE A 132 -2.64 -10.14 -0.14
CA ILE A 132 -2.29 -8.73 -0.39
C ILE A 132 -0.77 -8.54 -0.27
N MET A 133 -0.13 -9.10 0.76
CA MET A 133 1.32 -9.01 0.95
C MET A 133 2.09 -9.64 -0.21
N LYS A 134 1.64 -10.81 -0.68
CA LYS A 134 2.21 -11.45 -1.88
C LYS A 134 2.03 -10.59 -3.11
N TRP A 135 0.85 -10.00 -3.29
CA TRP A 135 0.57 -9.13 -4.42
C TRP A 135 1.41 -7.85 -4.39
N ILE A 136 1.54 -7.18 -3.24
CA ILE A 136 2.40 -5.99 -3.06
C ILE A 136 3.85 -6.33 -3.42
N SER A 137 4.34 -7.50 -2.99
CA SER A 137 5.70 -7.97 -3.28
C SER A 137 5.94 -8.24 -4.78
N SER A 138 4.88 -8.53 -5.53
CA SER A 138 4.92 -8.72 -6.99
C SER A 138 4.62 -7.46 -7.80
N ILE A 139 4.26 -6.34 -7.18
CA ILE A 139 3.77 -5.17 -7.92
C ILE A 139 4.86 -4.49 -8.75
N ASN A 140 6.13 -4.70 -8.37
CA ASN A 140 7.29 -4.22 -9.11
C ASN A 140 7.61 -5.09 -10.34
N ASP A 141 6.89 -6.20 -10.58
CA ASP A 141 7.07 -7.08 -11.76
C ASP A 141 6.29 -6.63 -13.00
N TYR A 142 5.52 -5.54 -12.92
CA TYR A 142 4.58 -5.11 -13.98
C TYR A 142 4.98 -3.80 -14.66
N LEU A 143 6.26 -3.66 -15.01
CA LEU A 143 6.76 -2.65 -15.96
C LEU A 143 7.53 -3.29 -17.11
#